data_AF-A0A7C7YJP3-F1
#
_entry.id   AF-A0A7C7YJP3-F1
#
_cell.length_a   1.000
_cell.length_b   1.000
_cell.length_c   1.000
_cell.angle_alpha   90.00
_cell.angle_beta   90.00
_cell.angle_gamma   90.00
#
_symmetry.space_group_name_H-M   'P 1'
#
loop_
_entity.id
_entity.type
_entity.pdbx_description
1 polymer ?
#
loop_
_entity_poly.entity_id
_entity_poly.type
_entity_poly.pdbx_seq_one_letter_code
_entity_poly.pdbx_strand_id
1 'polypeptide(L)'
;MDLRFLLLQLCFFVSGFAALLYETAWTRELAFVFGTSELAVTAVLAAYMAGLALGAALAGRWAHRIRRPVFAYGVIELGIGLGALAVPFAIRGLMGIYVNWLGGLDAPPESVGLATALFHLGGAFLVLVPCTALMGATLPLLARHAVQTNDQVGPRIGYLYSVNTAGAICGAVTAAFFLLPEFGLRQTIYFGALANALVFAAAALLSRYAPAAQGKPARRSSGFSPVLLLISVSGAVSFIYEVLWVRMLGFVLGGSTAAFATMLASFLIGISLGSAVASRFARDAERAGFGFAVAQLATALMAWMTFSLADWLPSLAALLNASSSNLLPGAVLSIFTLLPVTVCIGASFPFAVRLMAVDVDDAASASARVYAWNTLGSIVGSVAAGFWLLPAFGFEGTLLVGTTINLLLAVGAALLFVSGSRTKVLTGLAGLTMVALMIVRPGPPYSLLGMAALSGGEGSGNIDFLGVGRSATVTLKKVGYSHQISTNGLPESMIQSLSNPPDLYQEARWLALLPLLARPETERVLIIGLGGGRTLSAVPPS
;
A
#
# COMPACT_ATOMS: atom_id res chain seq x y z
N MET A 1 3.89 -4.86 33.03
CA MET A 1 3.00 -5.60 32.11
C MET A 1 3.02 -7.06 32.51
N ASP A 2 1.89 -7.77 32.43
CA ASP A 2 1.82 -9.22 32.65
C ASP A 2 2.64 -9.96 31.57
N LEU A 3 3.51 -10.90 31.97
CA LEU A 3 4.35 -11.70 31.06
C LEU A 3 3.53 -12.38 29.96
N ARG A 4 2.28 -12.77 30.27
CA ARG A 4 1.37 -13.39 29.30
C ARG A 4 0.97 -12.44 28.19
N PHE A 5 0.72 -11.18 28.53
CA PHE A 5 0.35 -10.15 27.56
C PHE A 5 1.54 -9.81 26.65
N LEU A 6 2.76 -9.80 27.19
CA LEU A 6 3.98 -9.63 26.40
C LEU A 6 4.19 -10.78 25.41
N LEU A 7 4.00 -12.04 25.84
CA LEU A 7 4.13 -13.20 24.95
C LEU A 7 3.07 -13.20 23.84
N LEU A 8 1.84 -12.76 24.12
CA LEU A 8 0.81 -12.57 23.09
C LEU A 8 1.18 -11.48 22.09
N GLN A 9 1.78 -10.38 22.55
CA GLN A 9 2.29 -9.34 21.66
C GLN A 9 3.41 -9.86 20.75
N LEU A 10 4.35 -10.64 21.30
CA LEU A 10 5.40 -11.26 20.50
C LEU A 10 4.82 -12.22 19.45
N CYS A 11 3.83 -13.03 19.84
CA CYS A 11 3.10 -13.89 18.90
C CYS A 11 2.45 -13.06 17.77
N PHE A 12 1.86 -11.92 18.12
CA PHE A 12 1.15 -11.06 17.16
C PHE A 12 2.10 -10.25 16.27
N PHE A 13 3.29 -9.91 16.78
CA PHE A 13 4.40 -9.37 15.99
C PHE A 13 4.86 -10.40 14.94
N VAL A 14 5.11 -11.65 15.34
CA VAL A 14 5.55 -12.72 14.42
C VAL A 14 4.45 -13.05 13.39
N SER A 15 3.18 -13.02 13.80
CA SER A 15 2.04 -13.13 12.88
C SER A 15 2.04 -12.01 11.82
N GLY A 16 2.23 -10.76 12.24
CA GLY A 16 2.33 -9.62 11.33
C GLY A 16 3.53 -9.73 10.38
N PHE A 17 4.68 -10.17 10.91
CA PHE A 17 5.87 -10.46 10.13
C PHE A 17 5.59 -11.48 9.02
N ALA A 18 4.93 -12.59 9.35
CA ALA A 18 4.58 -13.60 8.37
C ALA A 18 3.59 -13.05 7.32
N ALA A 19 2.56 -12.31 7.74
CA ALA A 19 1.54 -11.76 6.85
C ALA A 19 2.13 -10.89 5.72
N LEU A 20 2.97 -9.90 6.06
CA LEU A 20 3.57 -9.02 5.05
C LEU A 20 4.73 -9.66 4.28
N LEU A 21 5.40 -10.64 4.87
CA LEU A 21 6.34 -11.50 4.14
C LEU A 21 5.61 -12.25 3.02
N TYR A 22 4.44 -12.84 3.32
CA TYR A 22 3.62 -13.52 2.31
C TYR A 22 3.08 -12.56 1.26
N GLU A 23 2.58 -11.40 1.66
CA GLU A 23 2.10 -10.37 0.72
C GLU A 23 3.19 -9.99 -0.29
N THR A 24 4.42 -9.78 0.19
CA THR A 24 5.57 -9.46 -0.66
C THR A 24 5.91 -10.61 -1.62
N ALA A 25 5.90 -11.85 -1.13
CA ALA A 25 6.18 -13.04 -1.95
C ALA A 25 5.10 -13.32 -3.00
N TRP A 26 3.82 -13.32 -2.58
CA TRP A 26 2.69 -13.64 -3.47
C TRP A 26 2.43 -12.56 -4.50
N THR A 27 2.64 -11.28 -4.19
CA THR A 27 2.54 -10.20 -5.19
C THR A 27 3.53 -10.44 -6.33
N ARG A 28 4.77 -10.87 -6.01
CA ARG A 28 5.77 -11.24 -7.01
C ARG A 28 5.42 -12.52 -7.75
N GLU A 29 4.89 -13.53 -7.06
CA GLU A 29 4.50 -14.80 -7.68
C GLU A 29 3.33 -14.63 -8.66
N LEU A 30 2.31 -13.86 -8.28
CA LEU A 30 1.15 -13.58 -9.12
C LEU A 30 1.47 -12.66 -10.31
N ALA A 31 2.49 -11.80 -10.20
CA ALA A 31 2.99 -11.03 -11.33
C ALA A 31 3.54 -11.90 -12.47
N PHE A 32 4.04 -13.12 -12.17
CA PHE A 32 4.46 -14.07 -13.22
C PHE A 32 3.27 -14.71 -13.95
N VAL A 33 2.09 -14.77 -13.34
CA VAL A 33 0.91 -15.44 -13.91
C VAL A 33 -0.02 -14.45 -14.58
N PHE A 34 -0.33 -13.34 -13.91
CA PHE A 34 -1.27 -12.33 -14.41
C PHE A 34 -0.57 -11.19 -15.16
N GLY A 35 0.77 -11.24 -15.24
CA GLY A 35 1.60 -10.16 -15.75
C GLY A 35 1.73 -9.00 -14.77
N THR A 36 2.51 -8.00 -15.17
CA THR A 36 2.68 -6.74 -14.43
C THR A 36 1.67 -5.67 -14.84
N SER A 37 0.56 -6.09 -15.47
CA SER A 37 -0.51 -5.16 -15.84
C SER A 37 -1.14 -4.55 -14.60
N GLU A 38 -1.59 -3.30 -14.71
CA GLU A 38 -2.23 -2.59 -13.61
C GLU A 38 -3.47 -3.32 -13.08
N LEU A 39 -4.30 -3.84 -13.99
CA LEU A 39 -5.48 -4.64 -13.63
C LEU A 39 -5.11 -5.85 -12.78
N ALA A 40 -4.01 -6.53 -13.09
CA ALA A 40 -3.52 -7.66 -12.32
C ALA A 40 -3.07 -7.24 -10.92
N VAL A 41 -2.22 -6.22 -10.81
CA VAL A 41 -1.71 -5.73 -9.51
C VAL A 41 -2.86 -5.27 -8.62
N THR A 42 -3.82 -4.52 -9.17
CA THR A 42 -4.99 -4.05 -8.43
C THR A 42 -5.93 -5.19 -8.03
N ALA A 43 -6.12 -6.19 -8.88
CA ALA A 43 -6.91 -7.38 -8.55
C ALA A 43 -6.30 -8.16 -7.37
N VAL A 44 -4.97 -8.32 -7.36
CA VAL A 44 -4.23 -8.99 -6.28
C VAL A 44 -4.38 -8.23 -4.96
N LEU A 45 -4.14 -6.92 -4.96
CA LEU A 45 -4.30 -6.08 -3.77
C LEU A 45 -5.76 -6.08 -3.26
N ALA A 46 -6.73 -5.96 -4.18
CA ALA A 46 -8.15 -6.00 -3.85
C ALA A 46 -8.54 -7.36 -3.24
N ALA A 47 -8.07 -8.48 -3.78
CA ALA A 47 -8.33 -9.81 -3.24
C ALA A 47 -7.73 -9.99 -1.84
N TYR A 48 -6.48 -9.54 -1.65
CA TYR A 48 -5.78 -9.62 -0.37
C TYR A 48 -6.54 -8.83 0.72
N MET A 49 -6.85 -7.56 0.43
CA MET A 49 -7.58 -6.67 1.33
C MET A 49 -9.03 -7.13 1.55
N ALA A 50 -9.72 -7.63 0.51
CA ALA A 50 -11.07 -8.15 0.64
C ALA A 50 -11.13 -9.36 1.58
N GLY A 51 -10.13 -10.25 1.51
CA GLY A 51 -10.02 -11.35 2.45
C GLY A 51 -9.77 -10.86 3.88
N LEU A 52 -8.85 -9.91 4.11
CA LEU A 52 -8.66 -9.30 5.43
C LEU A 52 -9.97 -8.72 6.01
N ALA A 53 -10.72 -7.97 5.20
CA ALA A 53 -12.01 -7.40 5.59
C ALA A 53 -13.06 -8.48 5.90
N LEU A 54 -13.14 -9.52 5.06
CA LEU A 54 -14.03 -10.66 5.26
C LEU A 54 -13.70 -11.41 6.55
N GLY A 55 -12.41 -11.69 6.77
CA GLY A 55 -11.88 -12.34 7.96
C GLY A 55 -12.25 -11.61 9.24
N ALA A 56 -12.01 -10.30 9.27
CA ALA A 56 -12.38 -9.47 10.39
C ALA A 56 -13.89 -9.45 10.62
N ALA A 57 -14.70 -9.31 9.56
CA ALA A 57 -16.17 -9.32 9.67
C ALA A 57 -16.71 -10.66 10.20
N LEU A 58 -16.17 -11.79 9.73
CA LEU A 58 -16.52 -13.13 10.20
C LEU A 58 -16.10 -13.32 11.66
N ALA A 59 -14.89 -12.91 12.01
CA ALA A 59 -14.40 -12.95 13.39
C ALA A 59 -15.27 -12.09 14.31
N GLY A 60 -15.66 -10.87 13.91
CA GLY A 60 -16.57 -10.03 14.70
C GLY A 60 -17.93 -10.71 14.97
N ARG A 61 -18.45 -11.49 14.01
CA ARG A 61 -19.71 -12.22 14.15
C ARG A 61 -19.60 -13.44 15.05
N TRP A 62 -18.50 -14.17 15.03
CA TRP A 62 -18.37 -15.47 15.71
C TRP A 62 -17.43 -15.47 16.91
N ALA A 63 -16.63 -14.41 17.09
CA ALA A 63 -15.65 -14.31 18.17
C ALA A 63 -16.29 -14.59 19.52
N HIS A 64 -17.49 -14.07 19.80
CA HIS A 64 -18.22 -14.26 21.07
C HIS A 64 -18.54 -15.72 21.43
N ARG A 65 -18.61 -16.62 20.44
CA ARG A 65 -18.90 -18.06 20.67
C ARG A 65 -17.66 -18.85 21.08
N ILE A 66 -16.46 -18.29 20.88
CA ILE A 66 -15.19 -19.00 21.09
C ILE A 66 -14.79 -18.97 22.56
N ARG A 67 -14.79 -20.12 23.24
CA ARG A 67 -14.45 -20.18 24.68
C ARG A 67 -12.95 -19.98 24.97
N ARG A 68 -12.07 -20.40 24.04
CA ARG A 68 -10.60 -20.31 24.18
C ARG A 68 -10.01 -19.44 23.06
N PRO A 69 -10.10 -18.10 23.16
CA PRO A 69 -9.69 -17.20 22.08
C PRO A 69 -8.22 -17.31 21.71
N VAL A 70 -7.32 -17.50 22.69
CA VAL A 70 -5.88 -17.65 22.45
C VAL A 70 -5.56 -18.94 21.67
N PHE A 71 -6.24 -20.04 21.99
CA PHE A 71 -6.07 -21.29 21.24
C PHE A 71 -6.63 -21.18 19.82
N ALA A 72 -7.81 -20.58 19.67
CA ALA A 72 -8.41 -20.35 18.36
C ALA A 72 -7.54 -19.45 17.47
N TYR A 73 -6.92 -18.41 18.05
CA TYR A 73 -5.91 -17.60 17.39
C TYR A 73 -4.74 -18.47 16.89
N GLY A 74 -4.16 -19.33 17.75
CA GLY A 74 -3.11 -20.25 17.32
C GLY A 74 -3.54 -21.17 16.17
N VAL A 75 -4.74 -21.74 16.22
CA VAL A 75 -5.25 -22.61 15.14
C VAL A 75 -5.40 -21.85 13.82
N ILE A 76 -5.83 -20.59 13.89
CA ILE A 76 -5.91 -19.72 12.71
C ILE A 76 -4.52 -19.44 12.15
N GLU A 77 -3.53 -19.18 13.02
CA GLU A 77 -2.13 -19.01 12.60
C GLU A 77 -1.58 -20.26 11.89
N LEU A 78 -1.82 -21.46 12.44
CA LEU A 78 -1.47 -22.70 11.74
C LEU A 78 -2.19 -22.81 10.39
N GLY A 79 -3.46 -22.42 10.33
CA GLY A 79 -4.24 -22.36 9.09
C GLY A 79 -3.65 -21.38 8.07
N ILE A 80 -3.15 -20.22 8.50
CA ILE A 80 -2.43 -19.26 7.65
C ILE A 80 -1.17 -19.92 7.07
N GLY A 81 -0.35 -20.56 7.91
CA GLY A 81 0.87 -21.23 7.45
C GLY A 81 0.59 -22.35 6.45
N LEU A 82 -0.42 -23.20 6.71
CA LEU A 82 -0.83 -24.26 5.78
C LEU A 82 -1.44 -23.70 4.49
N GLY A 83 -2.26 -22.65 4.60
CA GLY A 83 -2.82 -21.94 3.45
C GLY A 83 -1.72 -21.33 2.58
N ALA A 84 -0.70 -20.73 3.20
CA ALA A 84 0.43 -20.16 2.50
C ALA A 84 1.24 -21.18 1.71
N LEU A 85 1.42 -22.38 2.26
CA LEU A 85 2.04 -23.50 1.55
C LEU A 85 1.19 -23.98 0.37
N ALA A 86 -0.13 -23.86 0.44
CA ALA A 86 -1.05 -24.26 -0.62
C ALA A 86 -1.13 -23.25 -1.79
N VAL A 87 -0.90 -21.95 -1.53
CA VAL A 87 -1.00 -20.88 -2.54
C VAL A 87 -0.18 -21.16 -3.81
N PRO A 88 1.12 -21.54 -3.76
CA PRO A 88 1.89 -21.86 -4.97
C PRO A 88 1.35 -23.03 -5.79
N PHE A 89 0.64 -23.97 -5.16
CA PHE A 89 -0.03 -25.06 -5.87
C PHE A 89 -1.33 -24.58 -6.51
N ALA A 90 -2.09 -23.73 -5.81
CA ALA A 90 -3.30 -23.12 -6.35
C ALA A 90 -2.99 -22.22 -7.56
N ILE A 91 -1.90 -21.43 -7.50
CA ILE A 91 -1.42 -20.62 -8.63
C ILE A 91 -1.04 -21.49 -9.83
N ARG A 92 -0.32 -22.60 -9.60
CA ARG A 92 0.00 -23.56 -10.68
C ARG A 92 -1.25 -24.19 -11.29
N GLY A 93 -2.22 -24.57 -10.47
CA GLY A 93 -3.51 -25.08 -10.94
C GLY A 93 -4.26 -24.06 -11.79
N LEU A 94 -4.30 -22.81 -11.32
CA LEU A 94 -4.91 -21.69 -12.04
C LEU A 94 -4.21 -21.44 -13.38
N MET A 95 -2.88 -21.48 -13.43
CA MET A 95 -2.11 -21.37 -14.68
C MET A 95 -2.42 -22.53 -15.63
N GLY A 96 -2.59 -23.75 -15.13
CA GLY A 96 -3.02 -24.88 -15.96
C GLY A 96 -4.40 -24.67 -16.58
N ILE A 97 -5.35 -24.12 -15.83
CA ILE A 97 -6.68 -23.74 -16.35
C ILE A 97 -6.54 -22.64 -17.40
N TYR A 98 -5.72 -21.62 -17.12
CA TYR A 98 -5.48 -20.49 -18.03
C TYR A 98 -4.92 -20.97 -19.38
N VAL A 99 -3.88 -21.81 -19.35
CA VAL A 99 -3.24 -22.36 -20.55
C VAL A 99 -4.19 -23.29 -21.31
N ASN A 100 -4.97 -24.12 -20.62
CA ASN A 100 -5.95 -24.99 -21.29
C ASN A 100 -7.09 -24.21 -21.94
N TRP A 101 -7.44 -23.04 -21.41
CA TRP A 101 -8.55 -22.24 -21.89
C TRP A 101 -8.16 -21.23 -22.97
N LEU A 102 -7.01 -20.56 -22.82
CA LEU A 102 -6.54 -19.48 -23.69
C LEU A 102 -5.28 -19.83 -24.48
N GLY A 103 -4.68 -21.00 -24.24
CA GLY A 103 -3.53 -21.47 -25.01
C GLY A 103 -3.90 -21.85 -26.44
N GLY A 104 -2.99 -21.57 -27.38
CA GLY A 104 -3.17 -21.93 -28.80
C GLY A 104 -4.05 -20.98 -29.60
N LEU A 105 -4.44 -19.82 -29.05
CA LEU A 105 -5.12 -18.77 -29.80
C LEU A 105 -4.15 -18.02 -30.72
N ASP A 106 -4.60 -17.66 -31.93
CA ASP A 106 -3.82 -16.89 -32.91
C ASP A 106 -3.56 -15.44 -32.46
N ALA A 107 -4.37 -14.95 -31.52
CA ALA A 107 -4.26 -13.61 -30.96
C ALA A 107 -3.71 -13.67 -29.51
N PRO A 108 -2.94 -12.66 -29.07
CA PRO A 108 -2.40 -12.62 -27.72
C PRO A 108 -3.51 -12.71 -26.66
N PRO A 109 -3.32 -13.36 -25.50
CA PRO A 109 -4.37 -13.48 -24.48
C PRO A 109 -4.94 -12.14 -23.98
N GLU A 110 -4.17 -11.06 -24.09
CA GLU A 110 -4.61 -9.70 -23.78
C GLU A 110 -5.67 -9.17 -24.76
N SER A 111 -5.73 -9.68 -26.00
CA SER A 111 -6.73 -9.31 -26.99
C SER A 111 -8.12 -9.91 -26.71
N VAL A 112 -8.23 -10.87 -25.79
CA VAL A 112 -9.50 -11.46 -25.31
C VAL A 112 -10.21 -10.53 -24.29
N GLY A 113 -9.54 -9.45 -23.88
CA GLY A 113 -10.16 -8.32 -23.18
C GLY A 113 -10.75 -8.67 -21.80
N LEU A 114 -12.06 -8.45 -21.64
CA LEU A 114 -12.77 -8.56 -20.36
C LEU A 114 -12.68 -9.96 -19.74
N ALA A 115 -12.64 -11.02 -20.55
CA ALA A 115 -12.64 -12.39 -20.05
C ALA A 115 -11.32 -12.72 -19.32
N THR A 116 -10.20 -12.28 -19.86
CA THR A 116 -8.87 -12.39 -19.22
C THR A 116 -8.81 -11.59 -17.92
N ALA A 117 -9.37 -10.37 -17.90
CA ALA A 117 -9.43 -9.55 -16.70
C ALA A 117 -10.30 -10.17 -15.59
N LEU A 118 -11.47 -10.71 -15.94
CA LEU A 118 -12.33 -11.42 -15.00
C LEU A 118 -11.69 -12.72 -14.48
N PHE A 119 -10.93 -13.43 -15.33
CA PHE A 119 -10.18 -14.60 -14.90
C PHE A 119 -9.09 -14.23 -13.89
N HIS A 120 -8.27 -13.20 -14.16
CA HIS A 120 -7.25 -12.73 -13.21
C HIS A 120 -7.88 -12.29 -11.88
N LEU A 121 -8.99 -11.55 -11.94
CA LEU A 121 -9.72 -11.11 -10.76
C LEU A 121 -10.27 -12.30 -9.96
N GLY A 122 -11.03 -13.19 -10.62
CA GLY A 122 -11.62 -14.36 -9.98
C GLY A 122 -10.56 -15.31 -9.42
N GLY A 123 -9.46 -15.51 -10.16
CA GLY A 123 -8.31 -16.31 -9.75
C GLY A 123 -7.60 -15.74 -8.52
N ALA A 124 -7.32 -14.42 -8.51
CA ALA A 124 -6.72 -13.76 -7.36
C ALA A 124 -7.60 -13.90 -6.10
N PHE A 125 -8.91 -13.69 -6.23
CA PHE A 125 -9.86 -13.85 -5.12
C PHE A 125 -9.91 -15.29 -4.63
N LEU A 126 -10.01 -16.27 -5.53
CA LEU A 126 -10.07 -17.69 -5.18
C LEU A 126 -8.82 -18.15 -4.41
N VAL A 127 -7.64 -17.70 -4.86
CA VAL A 127 -6.35 -18.11 -4.27
C VAL A 127 -6.06 -17.40 -2.95
N LEU A 128 -6.28 -16.08 -2.88
CA LEU A 128 -5.80 -15.29 -1.74
C LEU A 128 -6.82 -15.21 -0.59
N VAL A 129 -8.11 -15.03 -0.88
CA VAL A 129 -9.15 -14.76 0.13
C VAL A 129 -9.19 -15.81 1.25
N PRO A 130 -9.08 -17.13 0.99
CA PRO A 130 -9.10 -18.11 2.08
C PRO A 130 -8.00 -17.89 3.12
N CYS A 131 -6.78 -17.61 2.68
CA CYS A 131 -5.65 -17.40 3.59
C CYS A 131 -5.69 -16.01 4.24
N THR A 132 -6.02 -14.97 3.48
CA THR A 132 -6.05 -13.59 4.00
C THR A 132 -7.27 -13.34 4.89
N ALA A 133 -8.37 -14.08 4.73
CA ALA A 133 -9.47 -14.08 5.69
C ALA A 133 -9.07 -14.67 7.04
N LEU A 134 -8.18 -15.67 7.07
CA LEU A 134 -7.61 -16.14 8.34
C LEU A 134 -6.75 -15.04 8.99
N MET A 135 -5.92 -14.33 8.20
CA MET A 135 -5.12 -13.19 8.69
C MET A 135 -6.00 -12.08 9.29
N GLY A 136 -7.10 -11.71 8.61
CA GLY A 136 -8.02 -10.67 9.08
C GLY A 136 -8.77 -11.02 10.37
N ALA A 137 -8.91 -12.31 10.68
CA ALA A 137 -9.59 -12.78 11.89
C ALA A 137 -8.74 -12.66 13.17
N THR A 138 -7.42 -12.46 13.05
CA THR A 138 -6.46 -12.52 14.16
C THR A 138 -6.67 -11.40 15.20
N LEU A 139 -6.73 -10.13 14.77
CA LEU A 139 -6.88 -8.98 15.65
C LEU A 139 -8.18 -9.03 16.48
N PRO A 140 -9.38 -9.27 15.89
CA PRO A 140 -10.61 -9.35 16.67
C PRO A 140 -10.59 -10.46 17.74
N LEU A 141 -9.95 -11.60 17.44
CA LEU A 141 -9.85 -12.71 18.39
C LEU A 141 -8.93 -12.39 19.57
N LEU A 142 -7.78 -11.76 19.30
CA LEU A 142 -6.88 -11.31 20.35
C LEU A 142 -7.49 -10.17 21.16
N ALA A 143 -8.21 -9.25 20.52
CA ALA A 143 -8.92 -8.15 21.20
C ALA A 143 -9.88 -8.68 22.27
N ARG A 144 -10.56 -9.80 22.02
CA ARG A 144 -11.46 -10.44 22.99
C ARG A 144 -10.76 -10.90 24.27
N HIS A 145 -9.52 -11.36 24.17
CA HIS A 145 -8.76 -11.77 25.36
C HIS A 145 -8.01 -10.59 25.99
N ALA A 146 -7.54 -9.67 25.15
CA ALA A 146 -6.71 -8.57 25.58
C ALA A 146 -7.53 -7.50 26.33
N VAL A 147 -8.76 -7.17 25.94
CA VAL A 147 -9.52 -6.12 26.62
C VAL A 147 -10.30 -6.70 27.80
N GLN A 148 -10.05 -6.17 29.00
CA GLN A 148 -10.71 -6.63 30.24
C GLN A 148 -11.56 -5.54 30.90
N THR A 149 -11.23 -4.27 30.67
CA THR A 149 -11.96 -3.11 31.22
C THR A 149 -12.28 -2.09 30.14
N ASN A 150 -13.31 -1.26 30.35
CA ASN A 150 -13.83 -0.33 29.32
C ASN A 150 -12.79 0.72 28.88
N ASP A 151 -11.95 1.17 29.79
CA ASP A 151 -10.88 2.12 29.53
C ASP A 151 -9.73 1.51 28.71
N GLN A 152 -9.64 0.18 28.64
CA GLN A 152 -8.61 -0.54 27.87
C GLN A 152 -8.95 -0.76 26.40
N VAL A 153 -10.20 -0.51 25.98
CA VAL A 153 -10.67 -0.82 24.62
C VAL A 153 -9.77 -0.17 23.57
N GLY A 154 -9.65 1.15 23.56
CA GLY A 154 -8.77 1.85 22.62
C GLY A 154 -7.29 1.56 22.86
N PRO A 155 -6.76 1.66 24.10
CA PRO A 155 -5.36 1.40 24.40
C PRO A 155 -4.84 0.02 23.98
N ARG A 156 -5.52 -1.07 24.39
CA ARG A 156 -5.03 -2.42 24.10
C ARG A 156 -5.21 -2.82 22.64
N ILE A 157 -6.31 -2.42 22.00
CA ILE A 157 -6.54 -2.73 20.59
C ILE A 157 -5.57 -1.94 19.70
N GLY A 158 -5.37 -0.65 19.98
CA GLY A 158 -4.39 0.16 19.26
C GLY A 158 -2.96 -0.34 19.45
N TYR A 159 -2.59 -0.76 20.67
CA TYR A 159 -1.27 -1.34 20.91
C TYR A 159 -1.06 -2.67 20.19
N LEU A 160 -2.06 -3.56 20.20
CA LEU A 160 -2.02 -4.81 19.42
C LEU A 160 -1.84 -4.50 17.93
N TYR A 161 -2.64 -3.58 17.38
CA TYR A 161 -2.53 -3.17 15.99
C TYR A 161 -1.13 -2.62 15.67
N SER A 162 -0.60 -1.72 16.51
CA SER A 162 0.77 -1.20 16.37
C SER A 162 1.84 -2.29 16.37
N VAL A 163 1.78 -3.26 17.28
CA VAL A 163 2.76 -4.35 17.37
C VAL A 163 2.68 -5.29 16.16
N ASN A 164 1.48 -5.57 15.68
CA ASN A 164 1.29 -6.36 14.45
C ASN A 164 1.81 -5.62 13.22
N THR A 165 1.52 -4.32 13.09
CA THR A 165 2.07 -3.47 12.03
C THR A 165 3.61 -3.37 12.14
N ALA A 166 4.18 -3.35 13.35
CA ALA A 166 5.63 -3.38 13.56
C ALA A 166 6.25 -4.69 13.04
N GLY A 167 5.61 -5.82 13.35
CA GLY A 167 5.99 -7.12 12.80
C GLY A 167 5.92 -7.12 11.27
N ALA A 168 4.82 -6.61 10.73
CA ALA A 168 4.56 -6.49 9.30
C ALA A 168 5.64 -5.68 8.56
N ILE A 169 6.09 -4.56 9.13
CA ILE A 169 7.24 -3.78 8.61
C ILE A 169 8.49 -4.66 8.54
N CYS A 170 8.85 -5.34 9.63
CA CYS A 170 10.00 -6.23 9.65
C CYS A 170 9.87 -7.36 8.63
N GLY A 171 8.67 -7.92 8.46
CA GLY A 171 8.36 -8.97 7.48
C GLY A 171 8.57 -8.50 6.05
N ALA A 172 7.99 -7.36 5.67
CA ALA A 172 8.13 -6.78 4.34
C ALA A 172 9.60 -6.46 3.99
N VAL A 173 10.33 -5.82 4.91
CA VAL A 173 11.75 -5.49 4.73
C VAL A 173 12.60 -6.75 4.62
N THR A 174 12.41 -7.72 5.53
CA THR A 174 13.17 -8.97 5.52
C THR A 174 12.89 -9.79 4.25
N ALA A 175 11.63 -9.82 3.79
CA ALA A 175 11.27 -10.49 2.55
C ALA A 175 11.96 -9.83 1.33
N ALA A 176 11.83 -8.51 1.18
CA ALA A 176 12.29 -7.80 -0.01
C ALA A 176 13.82 -7.67 -0.11
N PHE A 177 14.51 -7.49 1.02
CA PHE A 177 15.95 -7.20 1.04
C PHE A 177 16.82 -8.43 1.33
N PHE A 178 16.28 -9.48 1.93
CA PHE A 178 17.08 -10.63 2.37
C PHE A 178 16.53 -11.96 1.84
N LEU A 179 15.28 -12.31 2.15
CA LEU A 179 14.79 -13.65 1.84
C LEU A 179 14.57 -13.89 0.34
N LEU A 180 13.97 -12.93 -0.37
CA LEU A 180 13.73 -13.07 -1.81
C LEU A 180 15.02 -13.05 -2.63
N PRO A 181 15.98 -12.13 -2.42
CA PRO A 181 17.23 -12.11 -3.18
C PRO A 181 18.10 -13.35 -2.93
N GLU A 182 18.28 -13.75 -1.68
CA GLU A 182 19.25 -14.81 -1.31
C GLU A 182 18.66 -16.22 -1.45
N PHE A 183 17.40 -16.41 -1.06
CA PHE A 183 16.81 -17.74 -0.97
C PHE A 183 15.68 -17.98 -1.98
N GLY A 184 15.09 -16.92 -2.56
CA GLY A 184 14.00 -17.02 -3.51
C GLY A 184 12.61 -17.22 -2.91
N LEU A 185 11.60 -17.34 -3.78
CA LEU A 185 10.17 -17.31 -3.41
C LEU A 185 9.75 -18.47 -2.49
N ARG A 186 10.14 -19.71 -2.80
CA ARG A 186 9.67 -20.90 -2.06
C ARG A 186 10.17 -20.91 -0.62
N GLN A 187 11.46 -20.65 -0.44
CA GLN A 187 12.13 -20.61 0.86
C GLN A 187 11.58 -19.47 1.72
N THR A 188 11.26 -18.33 1.11
CA THR A 188 10.58 -17.22 1.79
C THR A 188 9.24 -17.69 2.36
N ILE A 189 8.40 -18.35 1.55
CA ILE A 189 7.10 -18.89 2.01
C ILE A 189 7.28 -19.93 3.13
N TYR A 190 8.29 -20.81 3.04
CA TYR A 190 8.57 -21.80 4.09
C TYR A 190 8.98 -21.15 5.42
N PHE A 191 9.75 -20.06 5.36
CA PHE A 191 10.13 -19.30 6.55
C PHE A 191 8.89 -18.68 7.23
N GLY A 192 7.99 -18.08 6.45
CA GLY A 192 6.71 -17.59 6.97
C GLY A 192 5.89 -18.72 7.61
N ALA A 193 5.79 -19.88 6.95
CA ALA A 193 4.97 -20.99 7.43
C ALA A 193 5.50 -21.57 8.76
N LEU A 194 6.82 -21.64 8.89
CA LEU A 194 7.49 -21.98 10.14
C LEU A 194 7.17 -20.95 11.23
N ALA A 195 7.24 -19.65 10.91
CA ALA A 195 6.92 -18.59 11.86
C ALA A 195 5.48 -18.72 12.39
N ASN A 196 4.48 -18.97 11.52
CA ASN A 196 3.11 -19.21 11.96
C ASN A 196 2.97 -20.49 12.81
N ALA A 197 3.69 -21.57 12.46
CA ALA A 197 3.68 -22.80 13.26
C ALA A 197 4.26 -22.59 14.67
N LEU A 198 5.32 -21.77 14.79
CA LEU A 198 5.88 -21.37 16.09
C LEU A 198 4.88 -20.53 16.90
N VAL A 199 4.16 -19.61 16.25
CA VAL A 199 3.08 -18.84 16.87
C VAL A 199 1.96 -19.77 17.36
N PHE A 200 1.55 -20.77 16.58
CA PHE A 200 0.58 -21.77 17.01
C PHE A 200 1.06 -22.52 18.27
N ALA A 201 2.30 -23.01 18.27
CA ALA A 201 2.86 -23.73 19.41
C ALA A 201 2.87 -22.85 20.68
N ALA A 202 3.34 -21.60 20.56
CA ALA A 202 3.36 -20.65 21.67
C ALA A 202 1.95 -20.32 22.17
N ALA A 203 1.00 -20.02 21.27
CA ALA A 203 -0.38 -19.73 21.61
C ALA A 203 -1.09 -20.94 22.26
N ALA A 204 -0.83 -22.16 21.78
CA ALA A 204 -1.37 -23.38 22.36
C ALA A 204 -0.86 -23.59 23.79
N LEU A 205 0.44 -23.35 24.05
CA LEU A 205 1.01 -23.41 25.39
C LEU A 205 0.42 -22.34 26.32
N LEU A 206 0.34 -21.09 25.86
CA LEU A 206 -0.26 -19.98 26.61
C LEU A 206 -1.74 -20.25 26.94
N SER A 207 -2.47 -20.87 26.02
CA SER A 207 -3.90 -21.16 26.18
C SER A 207 -4.21 -22.13 27.33
N ARG A 208 -3.23 -22.93 27.77
CA ARG A 208 -3.39 -23.84 28.92
C ARG A 208 -3.53 -23.08 30.24
N TYR A 209 -2.96 -21.87 30.31
CA TYR A 209 -2.94 -21.04 31.50
C TYR A 209 -3.88 -19.83 31.40
N ALA A 210 -4.40 -19.55 30.22
CA ALA A 210 -5.35 -18.48 29.98
C ALA A 210 -6.76 -18.89 30.47
N PRO A 211 -7.43 -18.06 31.27
CA PRO A 211 -8.81 -18.34 31.67
C PRO A 211 -9.72 -18.41 30.45
N ALA A 212 -10.68 -19.34 30.48
CA ALA A 212 -11.70 -19.44 29.44
C ALA A 212 -12.52 -18.14 29.42
N ALA A 213 -12.75 -17.59 28.23
CA ALA A 213 -13.59 -16.41 28.08
C ALA A 213 -15.05 -16.79 28.35
N GLN A 214 -15.68 -16.17 29.35
CA GLN A 214 -17.12 -16.26 29.53
C GLN A 214 -17.79 -15.49 28.37
N GLY A 215 -18.67 -16.17 27.63
CA GLY A 215 -19.32 -15.60 26.46
C GLY A 215 -20.63 -14.94 26.83
N LYS A 216 -20.64 -13.60 26.93
CA LYS A 216 -21.88 -12.85 26.72
C LYS A 216 -22.01 -12.58 25.21
N PRO A 217 -23.20 -12.78 24.62
CA PRO A 217 -23.42 -12.42 23.23
C PRO A 217 -23.23 -10.91 23.07
N ALA A 218 -22.38 -10.50 22.11
CA ALA A 218 -22.18 -9.10 21.78
C ALA A 218 -23.53 -8.45 21.45
N ARG A 219 -23.76 -7.22 21.94
CA ARG A 219 -25.01 -6.51 21.64
C ARG A 219 -24.98 -6.14 20.17
N ARG A 220 -25.90 -6.71 19.39
CA ARG A 220 -26.08 -6.31 17.98
C ARG A 220 -26.66 -4.90 17.95
N SER A 221 -25.84 -3.88 17.70
CA SER A 221 -26.36 -2.59 17.26
C SER A 221 -27.00 -2.79 15.88
N SER A 222 -28.32 -2.68 15.76
CA SER A 222 -29.06 -2.89 14.51
C SER A 222 -28.99 -1.72 13.52
N GLY A 223 -28.23 -0.65 13.84
CA GLY A 223 -28.11 0.55 13.00
C GLY A 223 -26.75 0.70 12.31
N PHE A 224 -26.77 1.41 11.18
CA PHE A 224 -25.56 1.94 10.53
C PHE A 224 -24.94 3.02 11.42
N SER A 225 -23.71 2.79 11.89
CA SER A 225 -23.00 3.75 12.73
C SER A 225 -22.24 4.75 11.85
N PRO A 226 -22.37 6.07 12.07
CA PRO A 226 -21.59 7.09 11.37
C PRO A 226 -20.07 6.86 11.44
N VAL A 227 -19.58 6.22 12.52
CA VAL A 227 -18.16 5.87 12.69
C VAL A 227 -17.68 4.96 11.56
N LEU A 228 -18.51 4.03 11.08
CA LEU A 228 -18.15 3.10 10.01
C LEU A 228 -18.00 3.81 8.66
N LEU A 229 -18.86 4.78 8.38
CA LEU A 229 -18.72 5.62 7.19
C LEU A 229 -17.45 6.46 7.28
N LEU A 230 -17.23 7.14 8.41
CA LEU A 230 -16.07 8.00 8.60
C LEU A 230 -14.75 7.22 8.49
N ILE A 231 -14.64 6.04 9.11
CA ILE A 231 -13.43 5.23 9.00
C ILE A 231 -13.27 4.61 7.59
N SER A 232 -14.37 4.25 6.92
CA SER A 232 -14.29 3.78 5.54
C SER A 232 -13.78 4.86 4.59
N VAL A 233 -14.31 6.08 4.68
CA VAL A 233 -13.84 7.18 3.86
C VAL A 233 -12.40 7.58 4.25
N SER A 234 -12.06 7.55 5.54
CA SER A 234 -10.68 7.79 5.99
C SER A 234 -9.70 6.73 5.43
N GLY A 235 -10.09 5.46 5.47
CA GLY A 235 -9.32 4.36 4.88
C GLY A 235 -9.14 4.49 3.38
N ALA A 236 -10.17 4.97 2.66
CA ALA A 236 -10.08 5.29 1.24
C ALA A 236 -9.05 6.39 0.98
N VAL A 237 -9.10 7.48 1.74
CA VAL A 237 -8.14 8.58 1.58
C VAL A 237 -6.72 8.19 1.97
N SER A 238 -6.55 7.36 3.00
CA SER A 238 -5.25 6.79 3.36
C SER A 238 -4.59 6.09 2.15
N PHE A 239 -5.33 5.25 1.44
CA PHE A 239 -4.80 4.54 0.27
C PHE A 239 -4.70 5.43 -0.97
N ILE A 240 -5.49 6.51 -1.08
CA ILE A 240 -5.25 7.55 -2.09
C ILE A 240 -3.85 8.16 -1.89
N TYR A 241 -3.51 8.52 -0.65
CA TYR A 241 -2.18 9.05 -0.34
C TYR A 241 -1.08 8.01 -0.52
N GLU A 242 -1.32 6.76 -0.15
CA GLU A 242 -0.37 5.68 -0.36
C GLU A 242 -0.03 5.51 -1.85
N VAL A 243 -1.03 5.38 -2.72
CA VAL A 243 -0.83 5.25 -4.17
C VAL A 243 -0.14 6.49 -4.76
N LEU A 244 -0.54 7.70 -4.33
CA LEU A 244 0.08 8.95 -4.75
C LEU A 244 1.57 8.98 -4.41
N TRP A 245 1.92 8.66 -3.16
CA TRP A 245 3.32 8.71 -2.71
C TRP A 245 4.16 7.57 -3.25
N VAL A 246 3.58 6.37 -3.43
CA VAL A 246 4.23 5.25 -4.11
C VAL A 246 4.70 5.67 -5.51
N ARG A 247 3.86 6.40 -6.24
CA ARG A 247 4.26 6.91 -7.56
C ARG A 247 5.30 8.00 -7.52
N MET A 248 5.19 8.94 -6.60
CA MET A 248 6.10 10.08 -6.51
C MET A 248 7.51 9.68 -6.05
N LEU A 249 7.61 8.88 -5.00
CA LEU A 249 8.89 8.40 -4.48
C LEU A 249 9.53 7.33 -5.39
N GLY A 250 8.76 6.69 -6.27
CA GLY A 250 9.29 5.84 -7.33
C GLY A 250 10.29 6.56 -8.26
N PHE A 251 10.16 7.87 -8.44
CA PHE A 251 11.14 8.68 -9.19
C PHE A 251 12.50 8.79 -8.48
N VAL A 252 12.53 8.62 -7.15
CA VAL A 252 13.73 8.69 -6.31
C VAL A 252 14.34 7.31 -6.09
N LEU A 253 13.51 6.35 -5.68
CA LEU A 253 13.95 5.01 -5.29
C LEU A 253 14.04 4.02 -6.47
N GLY A 254 13.39 4.34 -7.59
CA GLY A 254 13.23 3.46 -8.74
C GLY A 254 12.07 2.47 -8.60
N GLY A 255 11.82 1.70 -9.66
CA GLY A 255 10.70 0.73 -9.76
C GLY A 255 11.00 -0.68 -9.23
N SER A 256 11.92 -0.83 -8.27
CA SER A 256 12.30 -2.17 -7.76
C SER A 256 11.36 -2.68 -6.67
N THR A 257 11.36 -4.01 -6.45
CA THR A 257 10.65 -4.64 -5.31
C THR A 257 11.14 -4.13 -3.96
N ALA A 258 12.42 -3.77 -3.88
CA ALA A 258 13.02 -3.21 -2.68
C ALA A 258 12.55 -1.77 -2.43
N ALA A 259 12.43 -0.96 -3.48
CA ALA A 259 11.88 0.39 -3.41
C ALA A 259 10.41 0.39 -2.96
N PHE A 260 9.60 -0.52 -3.53
CA PHE A 260 8.21 -0.71 -3.10
C PHE A 260 8.12 -1.10 -1.62
N ALA A 261 8.89 -2.12 -1.18
CA ALA A 261 8.90 -2.55 0.21
C ALA A 261 9.38 -1.45 1.17
N THR A 262 10.31 -0.60 0.73
CA THR A 262 10.80 0.55 1.49
C THR A 262 9.70 1.59 1.71
N MET A 263 8.95 1.91 0.67
CA MET A 263 7.84 2.87 0.79
C MET A 263 6.71 2.33 1.65
N LEU A 264 6.34 1.07 1.44
CA LEU A 264 5.32 0.42 2.26
C LEU A 264 5.76 0.38 3.73
N ALA A 265 6.99 -0.03 4.01
CA ALA A 265 7.56 0.00 5.36
C ALA A 265 7.53 1.42 5.96
N SER A 266 7.90 2.44 5.20
CA SER A 266 7.86 3.85 5.63
C SER A 266 6.45 4.29 6.01
N PHE A 267 5.45 3.91 5.21
CA PHE A 267 4.04 4.21 5.46
C PHE A 267 3.52 3.50 6.71
N LEU A 268 3.84 2.20 6.83
CA LEU A 268 3.44 1.37 7.97
C LEU A 268 4.11 1.80 9.29
N ILE A 269 5.36 2.30 9.26
CA ILE A 269 6.06 2.83 10.45
C ILE A 269 5.23 3.94 11.08
N GLY A 270 4.76 4.89 10.26
CA GLY A 270 3.90 5.96 10.75
C GLY A 270 2.56 5.45 11.25
N ILE A 271 1.92 4.50 10.56
CA ILE A 271 0.67 3.89 11.04
C ILE A 271 0.86 3.23 12.41
N SER A 272 1.94 2.46 12.58
CA SER A 272 2.26 1.78 13.84
C SER A 272 2.49 2.80 14.96
N LEU A 273 3.31 3.84 14.72
CA LEU A 273 3.62 4.86 15.70
C LEU A 273 2.38 5.70 16.07
N GLY A 274 1.61 6.12 15.06
CA GLY A 274 0.36 6.85 15.23
C GLY A 274 -0.65 6.08 16.06
N SER A 275 -0.81 4.78 15.78
CA SER A 275 -1.69 3.92 16.55
C SER A 275 -1.21 3.76 18.00
N ALA A 276 0.09 3.55 18.21
CA ALA A 276 0.68 3.45 19.55
C ALA A 276 0.46 4.72 20.37
N VAL A 277 0.69 5.90 19.79
CA VAL A 277 0.50 7.19 20.46
C VAL A 277 -0.97 7.44 20.76
N ALA A 278 -1.85 7.32 19.75
CA ALA A 278 -3.27 7.58 19.87
C ALA A 278 -3.99 6.62 20.83
N SER A 279 -3.55 5.36 20.88
CA SER A 279 -4.10 4.35 21.78
C SER A 279 -4.09 4.80 23.24
N ARG A 280 -3.07 5.58 23.67
CA ARG A 280 -2.97 6.10 25.05
C ARG A 280 -4.09 7.07 25.41
N PHE A 281 -4.63 7.77 24.40
CA PHE A 281 -5.66 8.80 24.53
C PHE A 281 -7.07 8.27 24.24
N ALA A 282 -7.20 7.14 23.54
CA ALA A 282 -8.47 6.52 23.14
C ALA A 282 -9.19 5.78 24.31
N ARG A 283 -9.26 6.37 25.50
CA ARG A 283 -9.82 5.73 26.72
C ARG A 283 -11.34 5.87 26.83
N ASP A 284 -11.88 7.00 26.41
CA ASP A 284 -13.30 7.32 26.45
C ASP A 284 -13.78 7.90 25.11
N ALA A 285 -15.10 7.89 24.90
CA ALA A 285 -15.70 8.26 23.62
C ALA A 285 -15.51 9.75 23.29
N GLU A 286 -15.51 10.65 24.28
CA GLU A 286 -15.33 12.08 24.06
C GLU A 286 -13.89 12.38 23.58
N ARG A 287 -12.88 11.84 24.28
CA ARG A 287 -11.48 11.96 23.87
C ARG A 287 -11.22 11.29 22.53
N ALA A 288 -11.87 10.16 22.25
CA ALA A 288 -11.74 9.49 20.96
C ALA A 288 -12.39 10.29 19.83
N GLY A 289 -13.55 10.92 20.06
CA GLY A 289 -14.21 11.82 19.11
C GLY A 289 -13.34 13.01 18.75
N PHE A 290 -12.83 13.70 19.77
CA PHE A 290 -11.90 14.81 19.61
C PHE A 290 -10.61 14.37 18.91
N GLY A 291 -10.00 13.27 19.35
CA GLY A 291 -8.78 12.72 18.78
C GLY A 291 -8.93 12.33 17.32
N PHE A 292 -10.06 11.73 16.93
CA PHE A 292 -10.36 11.40 15.54
C PHE A 292 -10.47 12.66 14.68
N ALA A 293 -11.23 13.68 15.12
CA ALA A 293 -11.38 14.93 14.38
C ALA A 293 -10.03 15.65 14.19
N VAL A 294 -9.20 15.70 15.25
CA VAL A 294 -7.83 16.25 15.18
C VAL A 294 -6.95 15.43 14.23
N ALA A 295 -7.04 14.10 14.27
CA ALA A 295 -6.25 13.23 13.38
C ALA A 295 -6.60 13.47 11.91
N GLN A 296 -7.88 13.63 11.55
CA GLN A 296 -8.28 13.94 10.17
C GLN A 296 -7.82 15.33 9.73
N LEU A 297 -7.98 16.36 10.58
CA LEU A 297 -7.49 17.71 10.30
C LEU A 297 -5.97 17.74 10.12
N ALA A 298 -5.24 17.07 11.02
CA ALA A 298 -3.79 16.96 10.95
C ALA A 298 -3.34 16.17 9.71
N THR A 299 -4.06 15.12 9.34
CA THR A 299 -3.79 14.37 8.10
C THR A 299 -3.90 15.28 6.87
N ALA A 300 -4.95 16.11 6.77
CA ALA A 300 -5.10 17.06 5.67
C ALA A 300 -3.96 18.08 5.63
N LEU A 301 -3.63 18.69 6.78
CA LEU A 301 -2.59 19.70 6.89
C LEU A 301 -1.20 19.13 6.55
N MET A 302 -0.87 17.97 7.12
CA MET A 302 0.42 17.32 6.89
C MET A 302 0.54 16.82 5.45
N ALA A 303 -0.53 16.26 4.86
CA ALA A 303 -0.49 15.82 3.46
C ALA A 303 -0.23 16.99 2.51
N TRP A 304 -0.91 18.11 2.73
CA TRP A 304 -0.67 19.33 1.97
C TRP A 304 0.75 19.87 2.15
N MET A 305 1.24 19.94 3.40
CA MET A 305 2.58 20.46 3.70
C MET A 305 3.68 19.56 3.12
N THR A 306 3.59 18.24 3.31
CA THR A 306 4.57 17.29 2.76
C THR A 306 4.59 17.34 1.23
N PHE A 307 3.43 17.43 0.57
CA PHE A 307 3.39 17.55 -0.89
C PHE A 307 3.98 18.88 -1.38
N SER A 308 3.71 19.98 -0.67
CA SER A 308 4.29 21.30 -1.00
C SER A 308 5.82 21.33 -0.87
N LEU A 309 6.39 20.43 -0.08
CA LEU A 309 7.83 20.24 0.08
C LEU A 309 8.42 19.18 -0.87
N ALA A 310 7.60 18.56 -1.74
CA ALA A 310 8.05 17.45 -2.58
C ALA A 310 9.15 17.85 -3.58
N ASP A 311 9.16 19.10 -4.07
CA ASP A 311 10.21 19.61 -4.95
C ASP A 311 11.59 19.71 -4.29
N TRP A 312 11.66 19.64 -2.96
CA TRP A 312 12.92 19.66 -2.21
C TRP A 312 13.50 18.26 -2.00
N LEU A 313 12.70 17.21 -2.22
CA LEU A 313 13.13 15.82 -2.05
C LEU A 313 14.35 15.48 -2.92
N PRO A 314 14.48 15.95 -4.18
CA PRO A 314 15.68 15.70 -4.97
C PRO A 314 16.96 16.23 -4.33
N SER A 315 16.92 17.46 -3.84
CA SER A 315 18.08 18.09 -3.19
C SER A 315 18.45 17.36 -1.90
N LEU A 316 17.46 16.92 -1.13
CA LEU A 316 17.68 16.12 0.07
C LEU A 316 18.22 14.72 -0.25
N ALA A 317 17.71 14.07 -1.29
CA ALA A 317 18.20 12.78 -1.77
C ALA A 317 19.67 12.88 -2.20
N ALA A 318 20.04 13.93 -2.94
CA ALA A 318 21.42 14.20 -3.32
C ALA A 318 22.33 14.44 -2.11
N LEU A 319 21.89 15.24 -1.14
CA LEU A 319 22.65 15.51 0.10
C LEU A 319 22.93 14.23 0.89
N LEU A 320 21.96 13.32 0.94
CA LEU A 320 22.07 12.04 1.64
C LEU A 320 22.78 10.96 0.81
N ASN A 321 23.20 11.27 -0.42
CA ASN A 321 23.74 10.31 -1.39
C ASN A 321 22.80 9.10 -1.62
N ALA A 322 21.49 9.36 -1.68
CA ALA A 322 20.50 8.35 -2.03
C ALA A 322 20.65 7.96 -3.50
N SER A 323 20.75 6.66 -3.77
CA SER A 323 20.87 6.14 -5.13
C SER A 323 20.15 4.80 -5.25
N SER A 324 19.95 4.34 -6.49
CA SER A 324 19.47 2.99 -6.75
C SER A 324 20.43 1.89 -6.25
N SER A 325 21.72 2.20 -6.08
CA SER A 325 22.72 1.29 -5.52
C SER A 325 22.80 1.31 -3.99
N ASN A 326 22.42 2.42 -3.35
CA ASN A 326 22.35 2.57 -1.90
C ASN A 326 20.95 3.01 -1.48
N LEU A 327 20.12 2.02 -1.16
CA LEU A 327 18.70 2.23 -0.84
C LEU A 327 18.47 2.79 0.56
N LEU A 328 19.45 2.70 1.48
CA LEU A 328 19.28 3.12 2.87
C LEU A 328 19.00 4.63 3.00
N PRO A 329 19.76 5.54 2.39
CA PRO A 329 19.44 6.96 2.43
C PRO A 329 18.08 7.30 1.81
N GLY A 330 17.69 6.61 0.74
CA GLY A 330 16.36 6.75 0.13
C GLY A 330 15.24 6.26 1.06
N ALA A 331 15.48 5.18 1.80
CA ALA A 331 14.57 4.68 2.82
C ALA A 331 14.39 5.69 3.96
N VAL A 332 15.50 6.25 4.46
CA VAL A 332 15.49 7.27 5.51
C VAL A 332 14.69 8.49 5.05
N LEU A 333 14.94 8.98 3.82
CA LEU A 333 14.20 10.08 3.23
C LEU A 333 12.69 9.77 3.18
N SER A 334 12.32 8.60 2.66
CA SER A 334 10.93 8.17 2.54
C SER A 334 10.22 8.10 3.89
N ILE A 335 10.89 7.57 4.92
CA ILE A 335 10.38 7.55 6.29
C ILE A 335 10.11 8.98 6.75
N PHE A 336 11.09 9.88 6.70
CA PHE A 336 10.93 11.25 7.20
C PHE A 336 9.88 12.06 6.43
N THR A 337 9.78 11.86 5.12
CA THR A 337 8.77 12.51 4.28
C THR A 337 7.35 12.04 4.64
N LEU A 338 7.15 10.73 4.79
CA LEU A 338 5.80 10.17 4.99
C LEU A 338 5.35 10.15 6.45
N LEU A 339 6.28 10.14 7.41
CA LEU A 339 5.99 9.99 8.84
C LEU A 339 4.94 10.99 9.37
N PRO A 340 5.00 12.30 9.07
CA PRO A 340 4.03 13.26 9.61
C PRO A 340 2.59 12.93 9.23
N VAL A 341 2.36 12.56 7.97
CA VAL A 341 1.02 12.22 7.46
C VAL A 341 0.56 10.87 8.01
N THR A 342 1.45 9.88 7.95
CA THR A 342 1.12 8.48 8.27
C THR A 342 0.92 8.24 9.76
N VAL A 343 1.56 9.02 10.63
CA VAL A 343 1.26 9.06 12.07
C VAL A 343 -0.16 9.54 12.34
N CYS A 344 -0.62 10.57 11.61
CA CYS A 344 -1.98 11.08 11.73
C CYS A 344 -3.02 10.06 11.22
N ILE A 345 -2.71 9.38 10.11
CA ILE A 345 -3.52 8.26 9.59
C ILE A 345 -3.61 7.12 10.62
N GLY A 346 -2.47 6.67 11.16
CA GLY A 346 -2.41 5.60 12.15
C GLY A 346 -3.17 5.87 13.44
N ALA A 347 -3.26 7.15 13.84
CA ALA A 347 -4.01 7.57 15.01
C ALA A 347 -5.51 7.33 14.89
N SER A 348 -6.06 7.33 13.67
CA SER A 348 -7.51 7.27 13.42
C SER A 348 -8.14 5.93 13.84
N PHE A 349 -7.40 4.83 13.71
CA PHE A 349 -7.90 3.48 14.01
C PHE A 349 -8.31 3.28 15.49
N PRO A 350 -7.44 3.48 16.49
CA PRO A 350 -7.81 3.29 17.89
C PRO A 350 -8.93 4.22 18.36
N PHE A 351 -9.00 5.45 17.83
CA PHE A 351 -10.12 6.35 18.11
C PHE A 351 -11.44 5.83 17.54
N ALA A 352 -11.46 5.36 16.29
CA ALA A 352 -12.66 4.78 15.69
C ALA A 352 -13.14 3.50 16.41
N VAL A 353 -12.21 2.63 16.82
CA VAL A 353 -12.55 1.45 17.64
C VAL A 353 -13.18 1.88 18.96
N ARG A 354 -12.61 2.87 19.66
CA ARG A 354 -13.17 3.33 20.93
C ARG A 354 -14.55 3.97 20.76
N LEU A 355 -14.77 4.75 19.69
CA LEU A 355 -16.07 5.34 19.36
C LEU A 355 -17.13 4.28 19.02
N MET A 356 -16.74 3.18 18.38
CA MET A 356 -17.67 2.09 18.05
C MET A 356 -18.02 1.20 19.23
N ALA A 357 -17.08 0.96 20.14
CA ALA A 357 -17.30 0.05 21.26
C ALA A 357 -18.16 0.68 22.36
N VAL A 358 -19.30 0.06 22.67
CA VAL A 358 -20.17 0.47 23.78
C VAL A 358 -19.56 0.03 25.11
N ASP A 359 -19.13 -1.22 25.18
CA ASP A 359 -18.52 -1.85 26.37
C ASP A 359 -17.38 -2.82 26.01
N VAL A 360 -16.82 -3.48 27.03
CA VAL A 360 -15.74 -4.47 26.92
C VAL A 360 -16.14 -5.65 26.02
N ASP A 361 -17.37 -6.12 26.13
CA ASP A 361 -17.85 -7.30 25.40
C ASP A 361 -17.97 -7.00 23.90
N ASP A 362 -18.26 -5.75 23.55
CA ASP A 362 -18.32 -5.27 22.16
C ASP A 362 -16.94 -4.94 21.57
N ALA A 363 -15.86 -4.86 22.35
CA ALA A 363 -14.55 -4.40 21.89
C ALA A 363 -14.00 -5.18 20.68
N ALA A 364 -14.13 -6.51 20.70
CA ALA A 364 -13.71 -7.38 19.60
C ALA A 364 -14.56 -7.17 18.33
N SER A 365 -15.88 -7.01 18.50
CA SER A 365 -16.82 -6.76 17.40
C SER A 365 -16.64 -5.37 16.80
N ALA A 366 -16.41 -4.35 17.63
CA ALA A 366 -16.08 -2.99 17.24
C ALA A 366 -14.78 -2.95 16.42
N SER A 367 -13.71 -3.56 16.93
CA SER A 367 -12.43 -3.68 16.20
C SER A 367 -12.60 -4.37 14.85
N ALA A 368 -13.32 -5.49 14.81
CA ALA A 368 -13.63 -6.21 13.57
C ALA A 368 -14.36 -5.34 12.56
N ARG A 369 -15.42 -4.63 12.97
CA ARG A 369 -16.20 -3.77 12.07
C ARG A 369 -15.40 -2.58 11.58
N VAL A 370 -14.67 -1.91 12.48
CA VAL A 370 -13.82 -0.77 12.13
C VAL A 370 -12.74 -1.19 11.13
N TYR A 371 -12.05 -2.31 11.39
CA TYR A 371 -11.05 -2.86 10.47
C TYR A 371 -11.65 -3.22 9.11
N ALA A 372 -12.76 -3.97 9.09
CA ALA A 372 -13.40 -4.36 7.83
C ALA A 372 -13.86 -3.15 6.99
N TRP A 373 -14.51 -2.15 7.60
CA TRP A 373 -14.96 -0.95 6.89
C TRP A 373 -13.81 -0.05 6.46
N ASN A 374 -12.76 0.07 7.28
CA ASN A 374 -11.53 0.75 6.88
C ASN A 374 -10.91 0.09 5.65
N THR A 375 -10.74 -1.23 5.68
CA THR A 375 -10.15 -2.01 4.57
C THR A 375 -11.01 -1.96 3.30
N LEU A 376 -12.34 -2.02 3.41
CA LEU A 376 -13.22 -1.80 2.25
C LEU A 376 -13.04 -0.41 1.65
N GLY A 377 -12.96 0.61 2.51
CA GLY A 377 -12.61 1.96 2.11
C GLY A 377 -11.27 2.02 1.38
N SER A 378 -10.23 1.42 1.97
CA SER A 378 -8.89 1.33 1.41
C SER A 378 -8.85 0.69 0.03
N ILE A 379 -9.62 -0.39 -0.20
CA ILE A 379 -9.77 -0.98 -1.54
C ILE A 379 -10.33 0.06 -2.50
N VAL A 380 -11.47 0.68 -2.17
CA VAL A 380 -12.09 1.71 -3.02
C VAL A 380 -11.12 2.86 -3.30
N GLY A 381 -10.41 3.34 -2.27
CA GLY A 381 -9.43 4.42 -2.40
C GLY A 381 -8.24 4.08 -3.30
N SER A 382 -7.67 2.89 -3.15
CA SER A 382 -6.54 2.43 -3.97
C SER A 382 -6.90 2.30 -5.45
N VAL A 383 -8.07 1.71 -5.75
CA VAL A 383 -8.57 1.57 -7.13
C VAL A 383 -8.94 2.96 -7.68
N ALA A 384 -9.64 3.80 -6.88
CA ALA A 384 -9.99 5.16 -7.24
C ALA A 384 -8.75 5.98 -7.65
N ALA A 385 -7.71 5.91 -6.82
CA ALA A 385 -6.45 6.63 -7.03
C ALA A 385 -5.76 6.24 -8.34
N GLY A 386 -5.55 4.94 -8.56
CA GLY A 386 -4.82 4.42 -9.73
C GLY A 386 -5.55 4.62 -11.06
N PHE A 387 -6.86 4.32 -11.09
CA PHE A 387 -7.62 4.26 -12.34
C PHE A 387 -8.30 5.56 -12.75
N TRP A 388 -8.67 6.41 -11.79
CA TRP A 388 -9.47 7.61 -12.05
C TRP A 388 -8.84 8.91 -11.54
N LEU A 389 -8.41 8.97 -10.28
CA LEU A 389 -7.97 10.25 -9.71
C LEU A 389 -6.65 10.71 -10.31
N LEU A 390 -5.62 9.86 -10.31
CA LEU A 390 -4.32 10.24 -10.88
C LEU A 390 -4.41 10.52 -12.39
N PRO A 391 -5.08 9.68 -13.21
CA PRO A 391 -5.20 9.96 -14.65
C PRO A 391 -6.02 11.20 -14.98
N ALA A 392 -7.07 11.50 -14.22
CA ALA A 392 -7.96 12.64 -14.51
C ALA A 392 -7.46 13.97 -13.93
N PHE A 393 -6.84 13.93 -12.73
CA PHE A 393 -6.52 15.12 -11.96
C PHE A 393 -5.02 15.31 -11.70
N GLY A 394 -4.17 14.38 -12.15
CA GLY A 394 -2.74 14.40 -11.85
C GLY A 394 -2.44 14.23 -10.36
N PHE A 395 -1.20 14.49 -9.97
CA PHE A 395 -0.76 14.37 -8.58
C PHE A 395 -1.39 15.42 -7.66
N GLU A 396 -1.42 16.69 -8.09
CA GLU A 396 -1.95 17.80 -7.28
C GLU A 396 -3.46 17.67 -7.06
N GLY A 397 -4.21 17.37 -8.11
CA GLY A 397 -5.66 17.25 -7.99
C GLY A 397 -6.06 16.02 -7.19
N THR A 398 -5.31 14.92 -7.29
CA THR A 398 -5.49 13.75 -6.41
C THR A 398 -5.24 14.11 -4.93
N LEU A 399 -4.18 14.87 -4.65
CA LEU A 399 -3.93 15.40 -3.30
C LEU A 399 -5.07 16.29 -2.82
N LEU A 400 -5.54 17.24 -3.64
CA LEU A 400 -6.63 18.16 -3.30
C LEU A 400 -7.92 17.41 -2.96
N VAL A 401 -8.24 16.35 -3.71
CA VAL A 401 -9.38 15.48 -3.39
C VAL A 401 -9.19 14.84 -2.01
N GLY A 402 -8.03 14.24 -1.74
CA GLY A 402 -7.73 13.61 -0.45
C GLY A 402 -7.78 14.58 0.74
N THR A 403 -7.17 15.77 0.60
CA THR A 403 -7.12 16.77 1.67
C THR A 403 -8.51 17.36 1.94
N THR A 404 -9.27 17.64 0.88
CA THR A 404 -10.66 18.11 0.98
C THR A 404 -11.52 17.09 1.73
N ILE A 405 -11.43 15.80 1.38
CA ILE A 405 -12.20 14.76 2.06
C ILE A 405 -11.79 14.66 3.54
N ASN A 406 -10.50 14.71 3.88
CA ASN A 406 -10.08 14.71 5.29
C ASN A 406 -10.62 15.91 6.08
N LEU A 407 -10.68 17.11 5.49
CA LEU A 407 -11.27 18.28 6.14
C LEU A 407 -12.77 18.08 6.38
N LEU A 408 -13.49 17.51 5.41
CA LEU A 408 -14.90 17.15 5.59
C LEU A 408 -15.09 16.08 6.67
N LEU A 409 -14.19 15.09 6.76
CA LEU A 409 -14.19 14.10 7.83
C LEU A 409 -13.91 14.71 9.20
N ALA A 410 -12.98 15.67 9.29
CA ALA A 410 -12.69 16.40 10.52
C ALA A 410 -13.91 17.20 11.00
N VAL A 411 -14.60 17.89 10.09
CA VAL A 411 -15.85 18.61 10.38
C VAL A 411 -16.94 17.64 10.81
N GLY A 412 -17.15 16.56 10.05
CA GLY A 412 -18.17 15.55 10.36
C GLY A 412 -17.94 14.90 11.74
N ALA A 413 -16.70 14.53 12.05
CA ALA A 413 -16.35 13.99 13.36
C ALA A 413 -16.52 15.01 14.49
N ALA A 414 -16.14 16.27 14.27
CA ALA A 414 -16.32 17.33 15.25
C ALA A 414 -17.81 17.60 15.54
N LEU A 415 -18.66 17.63 14.52
CA LEU A 415 -20.10 17.84 14.67
C LEU A 415 -20.82 16.66 15.35
N LEU A 416 -20.36 15.43 15.10
CA LEU A 416 -21.00 14.22 15.62
C LEU A 416 -20.52 13.81 17.02
N PHE A 417 -19.24 14.01 17.35
CA PHE A 417 -18.62 13.42 18.53
C PHE A 417 -17.92 14.40 19.47
N VAL A 418 -17.87 15.69 19.12
CA VAL A 418 -17.27 16.74 19.97
C VAL A 418 -18.36 17.70 20.41
N SER A 419 -18.27 18.18 21.65
CA SER A 419 -19.25 19.09 22.26
C SER A 419 -18.66 20.46 22.61
N GLY A 420 -19.54 21.47 22.71
CA GLY A 420 -19.21 22.80 23.22
C GLY A 420 -18.35 23.66 22.29
N SER A 421 -17.44 24.44 22.87
CA SER A 421 -16.56 25.37 22.12
C SER A 421 -15.55 24.65 21.23
N ARG A 422 -15.15 23.42 21.60
CA ARG A 422 -14.19 22.61 20.84
C ARG A 422 -14.68 22.30 19.42
N THR A 423 -15.97 22.05 19.24
CA THR A 423 -16.57 21.83 17.92
C THR A 423 -16.38 23.04 17.03
N LYS A 424 -16.67 24.25 17.53
CA LYS A 424 -16.50 25.51 16.79
C LYS A 424 -15.03 25.76 16.41
N VAL A 425 -14.09 25.44 17.30
CA VAL A 425 -12.66 25.57 17.03
C VAL A 425 -12.24 24.61 15.92
N LEU A 426 -12.60 23.33 15.99
CA LEU A 426 -12.21 22.33 15.00
C LEU A 426 -12.82 22.62 13.62
N THR A 427 -14.11 22.98 13.56
CA THR A 427 -14.75 23.31 12.28
C THR A 427 -14.24 24.64 11.72
N GLY A 428 -13.96 25.62 12.57
CA GLY A 428 -13.32 26.88 12.18
C GLY A 428 -11.91 26.67 11.63
N LEU A 429 -11.09 25.85 12.28
CA LEU A 429 -9.77 25.48 11.78
C LEU A 429 -9.84 24.72 10.47
N ALA A 430 -10.74 23.73 10.34
CA ALA A 430 -10.92 23.01 9.08
C ALA A 430 -11.37 23.93 7.94
N GLY A 431 -12.27 24.89 8.22
CA GLY A 431 -12.68 25.92 7.26
C GLY A 431 -11.53 26.84 6.87
N LEU A 432 -10.73 27.29 7.83
CA LEU A 432 -9.55 28.10 7.58
C LEU A 432 -8.52 27.35 6.73
N THR A 433 -8.25 26.08 7.03
CA THR A 433 -7.36 25.22 6.23
C THR A 433 -7.91 25.03 4.82
N MET A 434 -9.22 24.87 4.65
CA MET A 434 -9.85 24.79 3.32
C MET A 434 -9.63 26.09 2.52
N VAL A 435 -9.83 27.25 3.14
CA VAL A 435 -9.58 28.55 2.50
C VAL A 435 -8.10 28.70 2.13
N ALA A 436 -7.19 28.33 3.04
CA ALA A 436 -5.75 28.37 2.78
C ALA A 436 -5.36 27.47 1.60
N LEU A 437 -5.91 26.26 1.50
CA LEU A 437 -5.72 25.34 0.36
C LEU A 437 -6.20 25.93 -0.96
N MET A 438 -7.31 26.69 -0.94
CA MET A 438 -7.83 27.32 -2.15
C MET A 438 -6.95 28.48 -2.63
N ILE A 439 -6.31 29.21 -1.70
CA ILE A 439 -5.41 30.33 -2.00
C ILE A 439 -4.03 29.82 -2.42
N VAL A 440 -3.49 28.83 -1.71
CA VAL A 440 -2.13 28.29 -1.90
C VAL A 440 -2.23 26.86 -2.40
N ARG A 441 -2.45 26.72 -3.71
CA ARG A 441 -2.45 25.42 -4.38
C ARG A 441 -1.01 25.03 -4.75
N PRO A 442 -0.50 23.89 -4.25
CA PRO A 442 0.80 23.41 -4.69
C PRO A 442 0.71 23.01 -6.16
N GLY A 443 1.66 23.46 -6.97
CA GLY A 443 1.82 23.02 -8.35
C GLY A 443 2.39 21.60 -8.43
N PRO A 444 2.52 21.02 -9.64
CA PRO A 444 3.11 19.70 -9.77
C PRO A 444 4.59 19.78 -9.38
N PRO A 445 5.11 18.79 -8.64
CA PRO A 445 6.49 18.81 -8.17
C PRO A 445 7.45 18.44 -9.30
N TYR A 446 7.64 19.37 -10.24
CA TYR A 446 8.42 19.17 -11.47
C TYR A 446 9.87 18.76 -11.19
N SER A 447 10.46 19.23 -10.09
CA SER A 447 11.84 18.86 -9.72
C SER A 447 11.93 17.38 -9.36
N LEU A 448 10.92 16.87 -8.65
CA LEU A 448 10.81 15.44 -8.31
C LEU A 448 10.50 14.59 -9.54
N LEU A 449 9.52 15.02 -10.34
CA LEU A 449 9.08 14.29 -11.54
C LEU A 449 10.15 14.32 -12.66
N GLY A 450 11.09 15.25 -12.60
CA GLY A 450 12.22 15.37 -13.52
C GLY A 450 13.44 14.52 -13.12
N MET A 451 13.40 13.86 -11.96
CA MET A 451 14.45 12.95 -11.50
C MET A 451 14.38 11.62 -12.24
N ALA A 452 15.56 11.04 -12.47
CA ALA A 452 15.70 9.67 -12.92
C ALA A 452 16.56 8.86 -11.94
N ALA A 453 15.93 7.89 -11.26
CA ALA A 453 16.53 7.08 -10.20
C ALA A 453 17.82 6.33 -10.60
N LEU A 454 18.00 6.05 -11.90
CA LEU A 454 19.17 5.34 -12.44
C LEU A 454 20.28 6.27 -12.93
N SER A 455 19.96 7.48 -13.40
CA SER A 455 20.96 8.36 -14.03
C SER A 455 21.50 9.44 -13.10
N GLY A 456 20.97 9.57 -11.88
CA GLY A 456 21.52 10.44 -10.82
C GLY A 456 21.58 11.94 -11.16
N GLY A 457 21.03 12.34 -12.31
CA GLY A 457 21.10 13.71 -12.82
C GLY A 457 20.10 14.62 -12.13
N GLU A 458 20.50 15.87 -11.92
CA GLU A 458 19.59 16.93 -11.48
C GLU A 458 18.37 17.02 -12.39
N GLY A 459 17.20 17.26 -11.79
CA GLY A 459 15.93 17.55 -12.47
C GLY A 459 15.95 18.83 -13.31
N SER A 460 17.11 19.38 -13.67
CA SER A 460 17.33 20.72 -14.25
C SER A 460 16.94 20.87 -15.73
N GLY A 461 16.15 19.95 -16.29
CA GLY A 461 15.61 20.11 -17.64
C GLY A 461 14.12 20.36 -17.56
N ASN A 462 13.65 21.35 -18.32
CA ASN A 462 12.23 21.64 -18.46
C ASN A 462 11.51 20.37 -18.95
N ILE A 463 10.47 19.97 -18.22
CA ILE A 463 9.55 18.92 -18.63
C ILE A 463 8.62 19.57 -19.65
N ASP A 464 8.80 19.21 -20.92
CA ASP A 464 7.99 19.71 -22.04
C ASP A 464 6.61 19.03 -22.07
N PHE A 465 6.53 17.80 -21.56
CA PHE A 465 5.28 17.05 -21.44
C PHE A 465 5.28 16.18 -20.19
N LEU A 466 4.17 16.24 -19.45
CA LEU A 466 3.87 15.37 -18.30
C LEU A 466 2.51 14.70 -18.53
N GLY A 467 2.52 13.38 -18.66
CA GLY A 467 1.32 12.56 -18.73
C GLY A 467 1.23 11.63 -17.53
N VAL A 468 0.28 11.85 -16.64
CA VAL A 468 0.00 10.90 -15.54
C VAL A 468 -1.01 9.89 -16.07
N GLY A 469 -0.54 8.70 -16.43
CA GLY A 469 -1.37 7.62 -16.94
C GLY A 469 -1.85 6.67 -15.86
N ARG A 470 -2.60 5.65 -16.27
CA ARG A 470 -3.12 4.63 -15.34
C ARG A 470 -2.05 3.68 -14.82
N SER A 471 -1.07 3.30 -15.63
CA SER A 471 -0.01 2.37 -15.21
C SER A 471 1.35 3.04 -14.99
N ALA A 472 1.56 4.21 -15.60
CA ALA A 472 2.81 4.94 -15.48
C ALA A 472 2.64 6.44 -15.66
N THR A 473 3.60 7.19 -15.14
CA THR A 473 3.78 8.61 -15.41
C THR A 473 4.86 8.76 -16.48
N VAL A 474 4.49 9.35 -17.62
CA VAL A 474 5.39 9.60 -18.75
C VAL A 474 5.84 11.05 -18.72
N THR A 475 7.15 11.26 -18.80
CA THR A 475 7.75 12.60 -18.94
C THR A 475 8.54 12.70 -20.23
N LEU A 476 8.42 13.84 -20.90
CA LEU A 476 9.31 14.26 -21.98
C LEU A 476 10.15 15.43 -21.47
N LYS A 477 11.45 15.24 -21.37
CA LYS A 477 12.39 16.24 -20.87
C LYS A 477 13.38 16.62 -21.95
N LYS A 478 13.66 17.90 -22.12
CA LYS A 478 14.76 18.35 -22.96
C LYS A 478 16.10 18.14 -22.24
N VAL A 479 16.99 17.36 -22.85
CA VAL A 479 18.36 17.11 -22.37
C VAL A 479 19.32 17.50 -23.48
N GLY A 480 19.95 18.66 -23.33
CA GLY A 480 20.73 19.29 -24.39
C GLY A 480 19.87 19.57 -25.63
N TYR A 481 20.16 18.87 -26.72
CA TYR A 481 19.46 18.99 -28.01
C TYR A 481 18.56 17.78 -28.34
N SER A 482 18.35 16.90 -27.36
CA SER A 482 17.50 15.72 -27.51
C SER A 482 16.34 15.79 -26.53
N HIS A 483 15.27 15.07 -26.82
CA HIS A 483 14.17 14.85 -25.89
C HIS A 483 14.29 13.45 -25.32
N GLN A 484 14.34 13.35 -24.00
CA GLN A 484 14.33 12.08 -23.29
C GLN A 484 12.90 11.75 -22.89
N ILE A 485 12.45 10.55 -23.26
CA ILE A 485 11.22 9.96 -22.76
C ILE A 485 11.57 9.10 -21.57
N SER A 486 10.88 9.35 -20.46
CA SER A 486 11.00 8.54 -19.25
C SER A 486 9.63 8.04 -18.79
N THR A 487 9.61 6.82 -18.26
CA THR A 487 8.44 6.19 -17.67
C THR A 487 8.71 5.94 -16.19
N ASN A 488 7.94 6.56 -15.30
CA ASN A 488 8.15 6.53 -13.84
C ASN A 488 9.57 6.94 -13.43
N GLY A 489 10.14 7.91 -14.14
CA GLY A 489 11.52 8.38 -13.90
C GLY A 489 12.60 7.46 -14.48
N LEU A 490 12.26 6.32 -15.07
CA LEU A 490 13.22 5.47 -15.78
C LEU A 490 13.37 5.97 -17.22
N PRO A 491 14.58 6.31 -17.68
CA PRO A 491 14.82 6.64 -19.08
C PRO A 491 14.48 5.45 -19.99
N GLU A 492 13.49 5.63 -20.87
CA GLU A 492 13.10 4.61 -21.85
C GLU A 492 13.77 4.84 -23.20
N SER A 493 13.81 6.09 -23.63
CA SER A 493 14.23 6.43 -24.99
C SER A 493 14.68 7.87 -25.11
N MET A 494 15.44 8.17 -26.16
CA MET A 494 15.91 9.52 -26.45
C MET A 494 15.72 9.84 -27.94
N ILE A 495 14.96 10.88 -28.23
CA ILE A 495 14.67 11.40 -29.56
C ILE A 495 15.66 12.52 -29.87
N GLN A 496 16.44 12.36 -30.93
CA GLN A 496 17.41 13.36 -31.35
C GLN A 496 16.73 14.44 -32.18
N SER A 497 17.02 15.73 -31.93
CA SER A 497 16.57 16.80 -32.82
C SER A 497 17.28 16.71 -34.18
N LEU A 498 16.54 16.96 -35.27
CA LEU A 498 17.05 17.02 -36.65
C LEU A 498 18.14 18.09 -36.86
N SER A 499 18.17 19.11 -36.00
CA SER A 499 19.09 20.25 -36.09
C SER A 499 20.48 20.02 -35.49
N ASN A 500 20.80 18.78 -35.07
CA ASN A 500 21.98 18.53 -34.23
C ASN A 500 23.07 17.69 -34.93
N PRO A 501 24.37 17.93 -34.65
CA PRO A 501 25.43 17.01 -35.06
C PRO A 501 25.19 15.60 -34.47
N PRO A 502 25.65 14.54 -35.17
CA PRO A 502 25.46 13.17 -34.73
C PRO A 502 26.07 12.94 -33.34
N ASP A 503 25.25 12.49 -32.39
CA ASP A 503 25.62 12.27 -31.00
C ASP A 503 26.34 10.91 -30.81
N LEU A 504 27.13 10.80 -29.74
CA LEU A 504 28.11 9.74 -29.43
C LEU A 504 27.52 8.35 -29.11
N TYR A 505 26.19 8.19 -29.06
CA TYR A 505 25.54 6.89 -28.86
C TYR A 505 25.49 6.09 -30.17
N GLN A 506 26.65 5.60 -30.58
CA GLN A 506 26.85 4.92 -31.86
C GLN A 506 26.12 3.58 -31.97
N GLU A 507 25.89 2.89 -30.84
CA GLU A 507 25.41 1.50 -30.81
C GLU A 507 24.09 1.29 -31.56
N ALA A 508 23.09 2.13 -31.31
CA ALA A 508 21.77 2.00 -31.95
C ALA A 508 21.81 2.28 -33.46
N ARG A 509 22.76 3.10 -33.94
CA ARG A 509 22.94 3.34 -35.38
C ARG A 509 23.60 2.15 -36.06
N TRP A 510 24.55 1.51 -35.38
CA TRP A 510 25.20 0.30 -35.87
C TRP A 510 24.23 -0.88 -36.02
N LEU A 511 23.15 -0.94 -35.23
CA LEU A 511 22.10 -1.96 -35.40
C LEU A 511 21.45 -1.93 -36.79
N ALA A 512 21.32 -0.76 -37.41
CA ALA A 512 20.81 -0.64 -38.79
C ALA A 512 21.93 -0.69 -39.83
N LEU A 513 23.08 -0.06 -39.55
CA LEU A 513 24.18 0.05 -40.52
C LEU A 513 24.97 -1.25 -40.70
N LEU A 514 25.23 -2.03 -39.65
CA LEU A 514 26.02 -3.26 -39.76
C LEU A 514 25.38 -4.30 -40.68
N PRO A 515 24.07 -4.62 -40.57
CA PRO A 515 23.43 -5.54 -41.51
C PRO A 515 23.46 -5.06 -42.96
N LEU A 516 23.26 -3.75 -43.18
CA LEU A 516 23.29 -3.14 -44.51
C LEU A 516 24.70 -3.14 -45.13
N LEU A 517 25.73 -2.86 -44.33
CA LEU A 517 27.13 -2.95 -44.77
C LEU A 517 27.54 -4.40 -45.04
N ALA A 518 27.06 -5.34 -44.24
CA ALA A 518 27.32 -6.77 -44.43
C ALA A 518 26.61 -7.33 -45.68
N ARG A 519 25.50 -6.72 -46.10
CA ARG A 519 24.73 -7.08 -47.29
C ARG A 519 24.29 -5.84 -48.08
N PRO A 520 25.18 -5.23 -48.88
CA PRO A 520 24.89 -4.00 -49.62
C PRO A 520 23.72 -4.10 -50.60
N GLU A 521 23.44 -5.32 -51.10
CA GLU A 521 22.34 -5.65 -52.04
C GLU A 521 20.95 -5.69 -51.36
N THR A 522 20.81 -5.25 -50.11
CA THR A 522 19.56 -5.40 -49.35
C THR A 522 18.49 -4.41 -49.83
N GLU A 523 17.42 -4.91 -50.45
CA GLU A 523 16.26 -4.10 -50.89
C GLU A 523 15.17 -3.93 -49.82
N ARG A 524 15.13 -4.80 -48.82
CA ARG A 524 14.09 -4.81 -47.76
C ARG A 524 14.70 -5.08 -46.39
N VAL A 525 14.34 -4.24 -45.43
CA VAL A 525 14.79 -4.35 -44.03
C VAL A 525 13.58 -4.38 -43.12
N LEU A 526 13.59 -5.30 -42.14
CA LEU A 526 12.64 -5.30 -41.02
C LEU A 526 13.37 -4.81 -39.77
N ILE A 527 12.89 -3.71 -39.20
CA ILE A 527 13.44 -3.16 -37.95
C ILE A 527 12.51 -3.54 -36.81
N ILE A 528 13.00 -4.36 -35.88
CA ILE A 528 12.28 -4.75 -34.66
C ILE A 528 12.84 -3.91 -33.51
N GLY A 529 12.05 -2.94 -33.05
CA GLY A 529 12.44 -1.97 -32.01
C GLY A 529 13.00 -0.67 -32.61
N LEU A 530 12.22 0.40 -32.52
CA LEU A 530 12.57 1.71 -33.10
C LEU A 530 13.40 2.60 -32.14
N GLY A 531 13.37 2.27 -30.84
CA GLY A 531 13.82 3.18 -29.79
C GLY A 531 13.08 4.51 -29.87
N GLY A 532 13.81 5.61 -30.00
CA GLY A 532 13.28 6.97 -30.22
C GLY A 532 13.33 7.41 -31.67
N GLY A 533 13.30 6.46 -32.61
CA GLY A 533 13.55 6.70 -34.05
C GLY A 533 15.03 6.70 -34.43
N ARG A 534 15.95 6.40 -33.49
CA ARG A 534 17.41 6.41 -33.71
C ARG A 534 17.89 5.28 -34.63
N THR A 535 17.31 4.08 -34.51
CA THR A 535 17.66 2.95 -35.38
C THR A 535 17.19 3.24 -36.81
N LEU A 536 16.00 3.82 -36.95
CA LEU A 536 15.43 4.18 -38.25
C LEU A 536 16.20 5.33 -38.93
N SER A 537 16.68 6.32 -38.17
CA SER A 537 17.41 7.45 -38.75
C SER A 537 18.76 7.10 -39.37
N ALA A 538 19.29 5.90 -39.09
CA ALA A 538 20.50 5.38 -39.69
C ALA A 538 20.23 4.54 -40.96
N VAL A 539 18.97 4.29 -41.30
CA VAL A 539 18.59 3.64 -42.57
C VAL A 539 18.76 4.66 -43.70
N PRO A 540 19.53 4.35 -44.75
CA PRO A 540 19.64 5.22 -45.91
C PRO A 540 18.26 5.47 -46.52
N PRO A 541 17.97 6.70 -46.99
CA PRO A 541 16.77 6.95 -47.77
C PRO A 541 16.80 6.09 -49.04
N SER A 542 15.68 5.40 -49.31
CA SER A 542 15.47 4.59 -50.51
C SER A 542 15.26 5.44 -51.75
#